data_AF-A0A943GXS1-F1
#
_entry.id   AF-A0A943GXS1-F1
#
_cell.length_a   1.000
_cell.length_b   1.000
_cell.length_c   1.000
_cell.angle_alpha   90.00
_cell.angle_beta   90.00
_cell.angle_gamma   90.00
#
_symmetry.space_group_name_H-M   'P 1'
#
loop_
_entity.id
_entity.type
_entity.pdbx_description
1 polymer ?
#
loop_
_entity_poly.entity_id
_entity_poly.type
_entity_poly.pdbx_seq_one_letter_code
_entity_poly.pdbx_strand_id
1 'polypeptide(L)'
;MKKGKKKQWLIVLVLTVAVIAITCVGGWKHAQKTAFSLTINGTQISKEEYIQCMNLVQYNTMVTLRSEKHDVSEDELWTTTYKNGKTGYEYLAQQTVEQLKYMHAVYDIAKDKGYIKDATYEGMLNRMEQENQSRSEKIEKGETVYGLKEYSTEMYQDYELNYLQETYMNDKSNEDMNFTEEEIQKHYDNDDWFVGEEAREVDLSEARAAVIDELRRAKYEEMTEEKAKVAEVDGDMDALSQFTLKQL
;
A
#
# COMPACT_ATOMS: atom_id res chain seq x y z
N MET A 1 -22.60 -51.15 -46.54
CA MET A 1 -21.34 -50.50 -46.08
C MET A 1 -21.48 -49.08 -45.48
N LYS A 2 -22.68 -48.50 -45.23
CA LYS A 2 -22.82 -47.11 -44.70
C LYS A 2 -23.03 -46.98 -43.18
N LYS A 3 -23.45 -48.04 -42.46
CA LYS A 3 -23.76 -47.97 -41.02
C LYS A 3 -22.53 -47.91 -40.11
N GLY A 4 -21.44 -48.62 -40.44
CA GLY A 4 -20.19 -48.63 -39.65
C GLY A 4 -19.44 -47.30 -39.66
N LYS A 5 -19.37 -46.65 -40.84
CA LYS A 5 -18.71 -45.34 -41.00
C LYS A 5 -19.42 -44.22 -40.22
N LYS A 6 -20.76 -44.23 -40.15
CA LYS A 6 -21.52 -43.26 -39.33
C LYS A 6 -21.27 -43.44 -37.83
N LYS A 7 -21.19 -44.69 -37.34
CA LYS A 7 -20.91 -44.98 -35.92
C LYS A 7 -19.47 -44.62 -35.56
N GLN A 8 -18.50 -44.90 -36.44
CA GLN A 8 -17.10 -44.46 -36.27
C GLN A 8 -16.97 -42.93 -36.29
N TRP A 9 -17.68 -42.24 -37.19
CA TRP A 9 -17.67 -40.77 -37.24
C TRP A 9 -18.28 -40.13 -35.98
N LEU A 10 -19.37 -40.70 -35.46
CA LEU A 10 -19.95 -40.28 -34.17
C LEU A 10 -18.98 -40.48 -32.99
N ILE A 11 -18.25 -41.59 -32.96
CA ILE A 11 -17.26 -41.83 -31.89
C ILE A 11 -16.10 -40.82 -31.98
N VAL A 12 -15.60 -40.53 -33.18
CA VAL A 12 -14.54 -39.53 -33.38
C VAL A 12 -15.01 -38.13 -32.97
N LEU A 13 -16.26 -37.77 -33.30
CA LEU A 13 -16.85 -36.48 -32.91
C LEU A 13 -16.98 -36.34 -31.38
N VAL A 14 -17.44 -37.38 -30.69
CA VAL A 14 -17.57 -37.37 -29.22
C VAL A 14 -16.20 -37.28 -28.54
N LEU A 15 -15.19 -37.99 -29.06
CA LEU A 15 -13.83 -37.91 -28.52
C LEU A 15 -13.21 -36.53 -28.75
N THR A 16 -13.45 -35.89 -29.90
CA THR A 16 -12.93 -34.52 -30.15
C THR A 16 -13.60 -33.49 -29.25
N VAL A 17 -14.92 -33.56 -29.05
CA VAL A 17 -15.63 -32.67 -28.13
C VAL A 17 -15.16 -32.88 -26.69
N ALA A 18 -14.92 -34.12 -26.27
CA ALA A 18 -14.38 -34.41 -24.93
C ALA A 18 -12.97 -33.85 -24.73
N VAL A 19 -12.09 -33.95 -25.73
CA VAL A 19 -10.75 -33.36 -25.67
C VAL A 19 -10.82 -31.83 -25.61
N ILE A 20 -11.66 -31.19 -26.42
CA ILE A 20 -11.85 -29.73 -26.40
C ILE A 20 -12.38 -29.27 -25.04
N ALA A 21 -13.36 -29.99 -24.46
CA ALA A 21 -13.88 -29.69 -23.14
C ALA A 21 -12.79 -29.81 -22.05
N ILE A 22 -11.95 -30.84 -22.10
CA ILE A 22 -10.83 -31.02 -21.16
C ILE A 22 -9.80 -29.89 -21.32
N THR A 23 -9.46 -29.48 -22.54
CA THR A 23 -8.52 -28.38 -22.77
C THR A 23 -9.10 -27.02 -22.38
N CYS A 24 -10.40 -26.78 -22.60
CA CYS A 24 -11.08 -25.56 -22.16
C CYS A 24 -11.16 -25.49 -20.63
N VAL A 25 -11.46 -26.59 -19.94
CA VAL A 25 -11.49 -26.64 -18.48
C VAL A 25 -10.07 -26.51 -17.90
N GLY A 26 -9.06 -27.14 -18.51
CA GLY A 26 -7.66 -26.99 -18.13
C GLY A 26 -7.15 -25.56 -18.33
N GLY A 27 -7.48 -24.95 -19.48
CA GLY A 27 -7.16 -23.56 -19.80
C GLY A 27 -7.86 -22.56 -18.89
N TRP A 28 -9.13 -22.81 -18.53
CA TRP A 28 -9.87 -21.98 -17.57
C TRP A 28 -9.27 -22.09 -16.17
N LYS A 29 -9.03 -23.32 -15.66
CA LYS A 29 -8.39 -23.52 -14.35
C LYS A 29 -6.98 -22.91 -14.29
N HIS A 30 -6.24 -22.95 -15.40
CA HIS A 30 -4.93 -22.31 -15.50
C HIS A 30 -5.06 -20.78 -15.54
N ALA A 31 -5.96 -20.23 -16.35
CA ALA A 31 -6.23 -18.80 -16.41
C ALA A 31 -6.68 -18.21 -15.06
N GLN A 32 -7.50 -18.98 -14.31
CA GLN A 32 -7.96 -18.61 -12.98
C GLN A 32 -6.83 -18.63 -11.93
N LYS A 33 -5.87 -19.55 -12.05
CA LYS A 33 -4.63 -19.55 -11.25
C LYS A 33 -3.66 -18.42 -11.60
N THR A 34 -3.77 -17.84 -12.79
CA THR A 34 -2.90 -16.73 -13.24
C THR A 34 -3.55 -15.35 -13.13
N ALA A 35 -4.82 -15.30 -12.70
CA ALA A 35 -5.51 -14.04 -12.51
C ALA A 35 -5.00 -13.38 -11.23
N PHE A 36 -4.52 -12.13 -11.35
CA PHE A 36 -4.18 -11.31 -10.19
C PHE A 36 -5.38 -11.26 -9.24
N SER A 37 -5.18 -11.70 -8.01
CA SER A 37 -6.20 -11.73 -6.96
C SER A 37 -5.49 -11.52 -5.63
N LEU A 38 -5.82 -10.40 -5.00
CA LEU A 38 -5.33 -10.00 -3.69
C LEU A 38 -6.46 -9.27 -2.96
N THR A 39 -6.69 -9.62 -1.71
CA THR A 39 -7.58 -8.87 -0.82
C THR A 39 -6.88 -8.57 0.49
N ILE A 40 -7.24 -7.44 1.10
CA ILE A 40 -6.82 -7.04 2.45
C ILE A 40 -8.10 -6.78 3.25
N ASN A 41 -8.29 -7.50 4.35
CA ASN A 41 -9.53 -7.47 5.16
C ASN A 41 -10.81 -7.68 4.32
N GLY A 42 -10.72 -8.51 3.27
CA GLY A 42 -11.81 -8.75 2.33
C GLY A 42 -12.05 -7.64 1.28
N THR A 43 -11.31 -6.53 1.34
CA THR A 43 -11.31 -5.50 0.30
C THR A 43 -10.46 -5.94 -0.88
N GLN A 44 -11.03 -5.94 -2.09
CA GLN A 44 -10.32 -6.29 -3.32
C GLN A 44 -9.30 -5.21 -3.67
N ILE A 45 -8.04 -5.62 -3.83
CA ILE A 45 -6.97 -4.77 -4.34
C ILE A 45 -7.00 -4.81 -5.87
N SER A 46 -6.92 -3.64 -6.51
CA SER A 46 -6.82 -3.56 -7.98
C SER A 46 -5.38 -3.75 -8.45
N LYS A 47 -5.18 -4.00 -9.75
CA LYS A 47 -3.81 -4.09 -10.29
C LYS A 47 -3.11 -2.74 -10.23
N GLU A 48 -3.87 -1.69 -10.49
CA GLU A 48 -3.43 -0.31 -10.51
C GLU A 48 -2.94 0.12 -9.13
N GLU A 49 -3.72 -0.18 -8.09
CA GLU A 49 -3.35 0.06 -6.69
C GLU A 49 -2.08 -0.70 -6.31
N TYR A 50 -2.00 -1.99 -6.66
CA TYR A 50 -0.83 -2.80 -6.39
C TYR A 50 0.42 -2.27 -7.09
N ILE A 51 0.33 -1.93 -8.37
CA ILE A 51 1.47 -1.39 -9.15
C ILE A 51 1.92 -0.05 -8.57
N GLN A 52 0.98 0.82 -8.19
CA GLN A 52 1.35 2.09 -7.56
C GLN A 52 2.10 1.85 -6.25
N CYS A 53 1.59 1.00 -5.38
CA CYS A 53 2.24 0.69 -4.12
C CYS A 53 3.60 -0.03 -4.33
N MET A 54 3.69 -0.90 -5.33
CA MET A 54 4.93 -1.58 -5.69
C MET A 54 6.01 -0.57 -6.09
N ASN A 55 5.65 0.42 -6.91
CA ASN A 55 6.56 1.49 -7.34
C ASN A 55 7.04 2.33 -6.15
N LEU A 56 6.15 2.62 -5.18
CA LEU A 56 6.48 3.36 -3.95
C LEU A 56 7.60 2.66 -3.16
N VAL A 57 7.50 1.33 -2.99
CA VAL A 57 8.46 0.57 -2.15
C VAL A 57 9.68 0.05 -2.91
N GLN A 58 9.69 0.13 -4.25
CA GLN A 58 10.70 -0.48 -5.10
C GLN A 58 12.12 0.02 -4.80
N TYR A 59 12.30 1.34 -4.69
CA TYR A 59 13.63 1.92 -4.46
C TYR A 59 14.22 1.51 -3.11
N ASN A 60 13.43 1.65 -2.03
CA ASN A 60 13.87 1.24 -0.68
C ASN A 60 14.18 -0.26 -0.63
N THR A 61 13.34 -1.06 -1.29
CA THR A 61 13.57 -2.51 -1.43
C THR A 61 14.91 -2.79 -2.12
N MET A 62 15.20 -2.11 -3.25
CA MET A 62 16.48 -2.22 -3.93
C MET A 62 17.66 -1.86 -3.01
N VAL A 63 17.55 -0.77 -2.24
CA VAL A 63 18.59 -0.36 -1.28
C VAL A 63 18.83 -1.45 -0.21
N THR A 64 17.76 -2.02 0.35
CA THR A 64 17.86 -3.14 1.30
C THR A 64 18.51 -4.37 0.69
N LEU A 65 18.13 -4.76 -0.53
CA LEU A 65 18.71 -5.92 -1.21
C LEU A 65 20.22 -5.71 -1.50
N ARG A 66 20.60 -4.50 -1.93
CA ARG A 66 22.01 -4.15 -2.21
C ARG A 66 22.85 -4.05 -0.93
N SER A 67 22.29 -3.64 0.20
CA SER A 67 23.01 -3.64 1.47
C SER A 67 23.29 -5.06 1.98
N GLU A 68 22.48 -6.04 1.59
CA GLU A 68 22.74 -7.45 1.89
C GLU A 68 23.78 -8.08 0.94
N LYS A 69 23.70 -7.76 -0.36
CA LYS A 69 24.62 -8.27 -1.38
C LYS A 69 25.03 -7.17 -2.37
N HIS A 70 26.23 -6.63 -2.18
CA HIS A 70 26.75 -5.51 -2.96
C HIS A 70 27.16 -5.87 -4.41
N ASP A 71 27.52 -7.12 -4.69
CA ASP A 71 28.08 -7.54 -5.99
C ASP A 71 27.03 -8.02 -7.01
N VAL A 72 25.74 -7.82 -6.74
CA VAL A 72 24.65 -8.25 -7.63
C VAL A 72 24.40 -7.18 -8.69
N SER A 73 24.39 -7.58 -9.97
CA SER A 73 24.05 -6.67 -11.07
C SER A 73 22.58 -6.22 -11.02
N GLU A 74 22.25 -5.15 -11.74
CA GLU A 74 20.87 -4.65 -11.79
C GLU A 74 19.89 -5.69 -12.36
N ASP A 75 20.30 -6.41 -13.40
CA ASP A 75 19.51 -7.47 -14.05
C ASP A 75 19.29 -8.69 -13.13
N GLU A 76 20.24 -8.99 -12.24
CA GLU A 76 20.18 -10.14 -11.33
C GLU A 76 19.54 -9.81 -9.98
N LEU A 77 19.39 -8.51 -9.65
CA LEU A 77 18.91 -8.03 -8.35
C LEU A 77 17.59 -8.69 -7.96
N TRP A 78 16.65 -8.73 -8.89
CA TRP A 78 15.30 -9.22 -8.61
C TRP A 78 15.20 -10.74 -8.61
N THR A 79 16.07 -11.44 -9.34
CA THR A 79 16.01 -12.90 -9.48
C THR A 79 16.95 -13.65 -8.54
N THR A 80 17.90 -12.95 -7.90
CA THR A 80 18.81 -13.49 -6.89
C THR A 80 18.06 -13.84 -5.61
N THR A 81 18.37 -14.98 -4.99
CA THR A 81 17.88 -15.36 -3.65
C THR A 81 18.72 -14.73 -2.54
N TYR A 82 18.08 -14.16 -1.53
CA TYR A 82 18.69 -13.46 -0.39
C TYR A 82 18.61 -14.28 0.91
N LYS A 83 19.16 -13.78 2.03
CA LYS A 83 19.26 -14.49 3.32
C LYS A 83 17.93 -14.96 3.88
N ASN A 84 16.84 -14.25 3.55
CA ASN A 84 15.47 -14.61 3.91
C ASN A 84 14.91 -15.81 3.10
N GLY A 85 15.68 -16.35 2.15
CA GLY A 85 15.27 -17.45 1.28
C GLY A 85 14.38 -17.04 0.10
N LYS A 86 14.09 -15.74 -0.05
CA LYS A 86 13.28 -15.19 -1.14
C LYS A 86 14.14 -14.61 -2.25
N THR A 87 13.63 -14.62 -3.47
CA THR A 87 14.18 -13.78 -4.55
C THR A 87 13.89 -12.30 -4.29
N GLY A 88 14.62 -11.40 -4.94
CA GLY A 88 14.35 -9.96 -4.85
C GLY A 88 12.91 -9.59 -5.23
N TYR A 89 12.33 -10.20 -6.27
CA TYR A 89 10.94 -9.92 -6.67
C TYR A 89 9.90 -10.49 -5.69
N GLU A 90 10.17 -11.64 -5.06
CA GLU A 90 9.33 -12.19 -3.97
C GLU A 90 9.39 -11.31 -2.73
N TYR A 91 10.56 -10.75 -2.44
CA TYR A 91 10.74 -9.78 -1.37
C TYR A 91 10.01 -8.47 -1.67
N LEU A 92 10.10 -7.95 -2.90
CA LEU A 92 9.34 -6.77 -3.34
C LEU A 92 7.82 -6.99 -3.24
N ALA A 93 7.32 -8.15 -3.66
CA ALA A 93 5.91 -8.48 -3.52
C ALA A 93 5.47 -8.47 -2.06
N GLN A 94 6.28 -9.02 -1.16
CA GLN A 94 6.03 -8.94 0.28
C GLN A 94 6.03 -7.49 0.79
N GLN A 95 7.03 -6.67 0.43
CA GLN A 95 7.06 -5.27 0.87
C GLN A 95 5.87 -4.47 0.34
N THR A 96 5.42 -4.78 -0.88
CA THR A 96 4.22 -4.18 -1.47
C THR A 96 2.98 -4.52 -0.65
N VAL A 97 2.81 -5.79 -0.25
CA VAL A 97 1.68 -6.21 0.60
C VAL A 97 1.74 -5.56 1.99
N GLU A 98 2.92 -5.48 2.62
CA GLU A 98 3.06 -4.83 3.93
C GLU A 98 2.72 -3.33 3.85
N GLN A 99 3.16 -2.64 2.80
CA GLN A 99 2.83 -1.24 2.59
C GLN A 99 1.34 -1.03 2.29
N LEU A 100 0.71 -1.91 1.49
CA LEU A 100 -0.73 -1.87 1.27
C LEU A 100 -1.51 -2.04 2.58
N LYS A 101 -1.09 -2.97 3.45
CA LYS A 101 -1.71 -3.15 4.78
C LYS A 101 -1.63 -1.87 5.62
N TYR A 102 -0.47 -1.22 5.63
CA TYR A 102 -0.29 0.07 6.34
C TYR A 102 -1.21 1.16 5.79
N MET A 103 -1.25 1.33 4.47
CA MET A 103 -2.09 2.36 3.84
C MET A 103 -3.57 2.11 4.05
N HIS A 104 -4.02 0.85 3.95
CA HIS A 104 -5.40 0.46 4.27
C HIS A 104 -5.73 0.71 5.73
N ALA A 105 -4.79 0.45 6.66
CA ALA A 105 -4.99 0.77 8.07
C ALA A 105 -5.23 2.27 8.30
N VAL A 106 -4.44 3.15 7.68
CA VAL A 106 -4.64 4.62 7.73
C VAL A 106 -6.03 5.00 7.22
N TYR A 107 -6.43 4.50 6.06
CA TYR A 107 -7.73 4.81 5.48
C TYR A 107 -8.90 4.28 6.30
N ASP A 108 -8.79 3.06 6.84
CA ASP A 108 -9.80 2.48 7.72
C ASP A 108 -9.91 3.28 9.02
N ILE A 109 -8.81 3.69 9.64
CA ILE A 109 -8.81 4.57 10.83
C ILE A 109 -9.55 5.88 10.51
N ALA A 110 -9.20 6.52 9.39
CA ALA A 110 -9.82 7.77 8.98
C ALA A 110 -11.33 7.62 8.72
N LYS A 111 -11.75 6.48 8.17
CA LYS A 111 -13.16 6.14 7.97
C LYS A 111 -13.88 5.86 9.29
N ASP A 112 -13.27 5.11 10.19
CA ASP A 112 -13.82 4.77 11.51
C ASP A 112 -14.05 6.04 12.35
N LYS A 113 -13.17 7.04 12.22
CA LYS A 113 -13.32 8.37 12.85
C LYS A 113 -14.21 9.34 12.06
N GLY A 114 -14.62 8.97 10.85
CA GLY A 114 -15.52 9.76 10.01
C GLY A 114 -14.87 10.92 9.26
N TYR A 115 -13.54 10.98 9.15
CA TYR A 115 -12.82 11.96 8.35
C TYR A 115 -13.03 11.77 6.85
N ILE A 116 -13.19 10.51 6.44
CA ILE A 116 -13.55 10.13 5.07
C ILE A 116 -14.72 9.15 5.08
N LYS A 117 -15.42 9.07 3.95
CA LYS A 117 -16.57 8.15 3.79
C LYS A 117 -16.18 6.82 3.16
N ASP A 118 -15.12 6.84 2.34
CA ASP A 118 -14.70 5.72 1.51
C ASP A 118 -13.21 5.50 1.65
N ALA A 119 -12.84 4.39 2.29
CA ALA A 119 -11.45 3.99 2.56
C ALA A 119 -10.82 3.23 1.39
N THR A 120 -11.54 3.03 0.28
CA THR A 120 -11.01 2.31 -0.88
C THR A 120 -10.06 3.17 -1.71
N TYR A 121 -9.25 2.51 -2.53
CA TYR A 121 -8.43 3.15 -3.54
C TYR A 121 -9.23 4.04 -4.49
N GLU A 122 -10.39 3.57 -4.96
CA GLU A 122 -11.32 4.38 -5.77
C GLU A 122 -11.83 5.60 -5.00
N GLY A 123 -12.10 5.44 -3.70
CA GLY A 123 -12.43 6.54 -2.81
C GLY A 123 -11.36 7.64 -2.78
N MET A 124 -10.08 7.25 -2.71
CA MET A 124 -8.94 8.18 -2.81
C MET A 124 -8.88 8.86 -4.17
N LEU A 125 -8.98 8.10 -5.28
CA LEU A 125 -8.97 8.66 -6.63
C LEU A 125 -10.09 9.71 -6.82
N ASN A 126 -11.29 9.41 -6.33
CA ASN A 126 -12.41 10.35 -6.40
C ASN A 126 -12.15 11.66 -5.64
N ARG A 127 -11.49 11.58 -4.47
CA ARG A 127 -11.13 12.78 -3.69
C ARG A 127 -10.00 13.57 -4.37
N MET A 128 -9.04 12.88 -4.99
CA MET A 128 -8.01 13.50 -5.82
C MET A 128 -8.63 14.29 -6.98
N GLU A 129 -9.55 13.67 -7.72
CA GLU A 129 -10.22 14.32 -8.84
C GLU A 129 -11.00 15.57 -8.40
N GLN A 130 -11.70 15.49 -7.27
CA GLN A 130 -12.41 16.64 -6.69
C GLN A 130 -11.45 17.77 -6.29
N GLU A 131 -10.31 17.45 -5.68
CA GLU A 131 -9.29 18.43 -5.31
C GLU A 131 -8.67 19.09 -6.55
N ASN A 132 -8.32 18.30 -7.57
CA ASN A 132 -7.77 18.80 -8.83
C ASN A 132 -8.79 19.66 -9.58
N GLN A 133 -10.07 19.27 -9.61
CA GLN A 133 -11.13 20.08 -10.19
C GLN A 133 -11.28 21.42 -9.45
N SER A 134 -11.34 21.40 -8.12
CA SER A 134 -11.41 22.61 -7.28
C SER A 134 -10.24 23.56 -7.54
N ARG A 135 -9.02 23.03 -7.71
CA ARG A 135 -7.83 23.82 -8.07
C ARG A 135 -7.95 24.41 -9.46
N SER A 136 -8.40 23.64 -10.44
CA SER A 136 -8.62 24.12 -11.81
C SER A 136 -9.61 25.28 -11.84
N GLU A 137 -10.75 25.16 -11.15
CA GLU A 137 -11.76 26.21 -11.07
C GLU A 137 -11.24 27.50 -10.42
N LYS A 138 -10.40 27.39 -9.38
CA LYS A 138 -9.75 28.55 -8.75
C LYS A 138 -8.80 29.26 -9.70
N ILE A 139 -7.99 28.49 -10.45
CA ILE A 139 -7.06 29.02 -11.45
C ILE A 139 -7.83 29.77 -12.54
N GLU A 140 -8.94 29.21 -13.04
CA GLU A 140 -9.78 29.86 -14.05
C GLU A 140 -10.40 31.18 -13.55
N LYS A 141 -10.73 31.26 -12.26
CA LYS A 141 -11.25 32.47 -11.61
C LYS A 141 -10.15 33.50 -11.26
N GLY A 142 -8.88 33.17 -11.48
CA GLY A 142 -7.75 34.02 -11.10
C GLY A 142 -7.47 34.06 -9.60
N GLU A 143 -7.96 33.08 -8.85
CA GLU A 143 -7.69 32.91 -7.42
C GLU A 143 -6.31 32.26 -7.19
N THR A 144 -5.68 32.55 -6.05
CA THR A 144 -4.39 31.94 -5.70
C THR A 144 -4.57 30.47 -5.33
N VAL A 145 -3.89 29.58 -6.07
CA VAL A 145 -3.69 28.18 -5.67
C VAL A 145 -2.30 28.02 -5.08
N TYR A 146 -2.24 27.59 -3.83
CA TYR A 146 -0.98 27.27 -3.15
C TYR A 146 -0.57 25.82 -3.46
N GLY A 147 0.71 25.60 -3.73
CA GLY A 147 1.26 24.29 -4.06
C GLY A 147 1.06 23.89 -5.52
N LEU A 148 0.85 22.60 -5.76
CA LEU A 148 0.70 22.04 -7.10
C LEU A 148 -0.61 22.51 -7.76
N LYS A 149 -0.57 22.71 -9.07
CA LYS A 149 -1.77 23.02 -9.86
C LYS A 149 -2.71 21.82 -9.95
N GLU A 150 -2.11 20.63 -10.05
CA GLU A 150 -2.77 19.35 -10.18
C GLU A 150 -1.88 18.30 -9.51
N TYR A 151 -2.48 17.38 -8.77
CA TYR A 151 -1.81 16.23 -8.19
C TYR A 151 -1.84 15.04 -9.14
N SER A 152 -0.72 14.32 -9.25
CA SER A 152 -0.73 12.93 -9.69
C SER A 152 -1.23 12.02 -8.58
N THR A 153 -1.59 10.78 -8.91
CA THR A 153 -2.06 9.79 -7.92
C THR A 153 -1.06 9.54 -6.80
N GLU A 154 0.23 9.45 -7.12
CA GLU A 154 1.30 9.25 -6.14
C GLU A 154 1.40 10.46 -5.19
N MET A 155 1.45 11.67 -5.74
CA MET A 155 1.56 12.89 -4.93
C MET A 155 0.31 13.13 -4.08
N TYR A 156 -0.87 12.80 -4.60
CA TYR A 156 -2.11 12.95 -3.84
C TYR A 156 -2.20 11.93 -2.71
N GLN A 157 -1.80 10.69 -2.94
CA GLN A 157 -1.84 9.65 -1.92
C GLN A 157 -0.90 9.98 -0.76
N ASP A 158 0.34 10.41 -1.03
CA ASP A 158 1.25 10.88 0.02
C ASP A 158 0.69 12.09 0.78
N TYR A 159 0.16 13.08 0.04
CA TYR A 159 -0.52 14.23 0.65
C TYR A 159 -1.69 13.82 1.55
N GLU A 160 -2.53 12.90 1.10
CA GLU A 160 -3.73 12.48 1.81
C GLU A 160 -3.39 11.63 3.05
N LEU A 161 -2.44 10.70 2.96
CA LEU A 161 -2.00 9.91 4.12
C LEU A 161 -1.46 10.83 5.22
N ASN A 162 -0.61 11.79 4.86
CA ASN A 162 -0.11 12.80 5.79
C ASN A 162 -1.24 13.67 6.36
N TYR A 163 -2.18 14.12 5.51
CA TYR A 163 -3.33 14.91 5.96
C TYR A 163 -4.21 14.14 6.94
N LEU A 164 -4.47 12.86 6.71
CA LEU A 164 -5.28 12.02 7.59
C LEU A 164 -4.60 11.79 8.94
N GLN A 165 -3.30 11.53 8.94
CA GLN A 165 -2.49 11.44 10.16
C GLN A 165 -2.55 12.74 10.96
N GLU A 166 -2.25 13.88 10.33
CA GLU A 166 -2.30 15.19 10.99
C GLU A 166 -3.70 15.54 11.48
N THR A 167 -4.74 15.17 10.73
CA THR A 167 -6.14 15.34 11.16
C THR A 167 -6.43 14.53 12.42
N TYR A 168 -6.00 13.26 12.46
CA TYR A 168 -6.19 12.41 13.64
C TYR A 168 -5.47 12.96 14.87
N MET A 169 -4.19 13.31 14.73
CA MET A 169 -3.35 13.78 15.85
C MET A 169 -3.84 15.09 16.45
N ASN A 170 -4.43 15.97 15.62
CA ASN A 170 -4.90 17.28 16.04
C ASN A 170 -6.38 17.33 16.45
N ASP A 171 -7.13 16.25 16.22
CA ASP A 171 -8.52 16.13 16.65
C ASP A 171 -8.61 15.84 18.15
N LYS A 172 -9.07 16.85 18.91
CA LYS A 172 -9.22 16.78 20.37
C LYS A 172 -10.26 15.76 20.84
N SER A 173 -11.11 15.25 19.95
CA SER A 173 -12.05 14.19 20.28
C SER A 173 -11.42 12.80 20.31
N ASN A 174 -10.19 12.64 19.79
CA ASN A 174 -9.41 11.42 19.93
C ASN A 174 -8.76 11.37 21.31
N GLU A 175 -9.38 10.67 22.25
CA GLU A 175 -8.93 10.58 23.64
C GLU A 175 -7.50 10.03 23.76
N ASP A 176 -7.11 9.14 22.85
CA ASP A 176 -5.78 8.53 22.72
C ASP A 176 -4.68 9.51 22.29
N MET A 177 -5.01 10.75 21.92
CA MET A 177 -4.07 11.83 21.63
C MET A 177 -3.84 12.79 22.81
N ASN A 178 -4.45 12.48 23.97
CA ASN A 178 -4.26 13.24 25.21
C ASN A 178 -3.31 12.50 26.14
N PHE A 179 -2.17 13.12 26.43
CA PHE A 179 -1.14 12.58 27.31
C PHE A 179 -1.17 13.26 28.67
N THR A 180 -0.90 12.47 29.71
CA THR A 180 -0.75 12.97 31.08
C THR A 180 0.56 13.74 31.23
N GLU A 181 0.63 14.59 32.26
CA GLU A 181 1.87 15.30 32.60
C GLU A 181 3.03 14.34 32.91
N GLU A 182 2.74 13.17 33.47
CA GLU A 182 3.75 12.14 33.75
C GLU A 182 4.32 11.54 32.46
N GLU A 183 3.47 11.27 31.46
CA GLU A 183 3.91 10.77 30.16
C GLU A 183 4.73 11.81 29.38
N ILE A 184 4.29 13.07 29.40
CA ILE A 184 5.01 14.19 28.76
C ILE A 184 6.38 14.37 29.42
N GLN A 185 6.44 14.39 30.75
CA GLN A 185 7.71 14.53 31.48
C GLN A 185 8.64 13.35 31.20
N LYS A 186 8.10 12.12 31.21
CA LYS A 186 8.89 10.91 30.96
C LYS A 186 9.47 10.89 29.55
N HIS A 187 8.72 11.32 28.53
CA HIS A 187 9.23 11.41 27.16
C HIS A 187 10.34 12.45 27.06
N TYR A 188 10.11 13.64 27.65
CA TYR A 188 11.13 14.69 27.70
C TYR A 188 12.43 14.24 28.38
N ASP A 189 12.33 13.52 29.50
CA ASP A 189 13.51 13.06 30.28
C ASP A 189 14.32 11.96 29.56
N ASN A 190 13.79 11.33 28.52
CA ASN A 190 14.46 10.25 27.79
C ASN A 190 15.28 10.73 26.58
N ASP A 191 15.09 11.97 26.13
CA ASP A 191 15.69 12.52 24.93
C ASP A 191 16.31 13.90 25.20
N ASP A 192 17.29 14.29 24.37
CA ASP A 192 17.90 15.62 24.45
C ASP A 192 17.14 16.60 23.54
N TRP A 193 16.70 17.74 24.10
CA TRP A 193 15.89 18.73 23.39
C TRP A 193 16.67 20.00 23.10
N PHE A 194 16.75 20.38 21.82
CA PHE A 194 17.52 21.54 21.37
C PHE A 194 16.74 22.45 20.43
N VAL A 195 17.08 23.74 20.41
CA VAL A 195 16.52 24.70 19.44
C VAL A 195 17.59 25.58 18.79
N GLY A 196 17.32 26.00 17.56
CA GLY A 196 18.17 26.91 16.79
C GLY A 196 19.44 26.25 16.25
N GLU A 197 20.17 26.99 15.40
CA GLU A 197 21.38 26.48 14.74
C GLU A 197 22.52 26.16 15.73
N GLU A 198 22.54 26.81 16.89
CA GLU A 198 23.55 26.57 17.94
C GLU A 198 23.22 25.38 18.86
N ALA A 199 22.13 24.65 18.59
CA ALA A 199 21.67 23.51 19.39
C ALA A 199 21.60 23.84 20.89
N ARG A 200 20.90 24.92 21.25
CA ARG A 200 20.70 25.31 22.64
C ARG A 200 19.73 24.35 23.30
N GLU A 201 20.14 23.74 24.41
CA GLU A 201 19.26 22.89 25.23
C GLU A 201 18.08 23.71 25.77
N VAL A 202 16.89 23.12 25.74
CA VAL A 202 15.65 23.78 26.16
C VAL A 202 14.95 22.98 27.25
N ASP A 203 14.32 23.70 28.18
CA ASP A 203 13.50 23.06 29.20
C ASP A 203 12.17 22.53 28.63
N LEU A 204 11.47 21.70 29.42
CA LEU A 204 10.19 21.14 29.02
C LEU A 204 9.16 22.22 28.66
N SER A 205 9.20 23.41 29.27
CA SER A 205 8.21 24.44 28.95
C SER A 205 8.36 24.97 27.52
N GLU A 206 9.60 25.10 27.04
CA GLU A 206 9.92 25.46 25.66
C GLU A 206 9.70 24.27 24.71
N ALA A 207 10.07 23.05 25.11
CA ALA A 207 9.97 21.84 24.28
C ALA A 207 8.56 21.22 24.21
N ARG A 208 7.66 21.59 25.12
CA ARG A 208 6.38 20.89 25.38
C ARG A 208 5.56 20.61 24.12
N ALA A 209 5.47 21.57 23.21
CA ALA A 209 4.69 21.39 21.98
C ALA A 209 5.28 20.31 21.07
N ALA A 210 6.62 20.27 20.94
CA ALA A 210 7.31 19.26 20.16
C ALA A 210 7.26 17.89 20.85
N VAL A 211 7.43 17.83 22.17
CA VAL A 211 7.26 16.61 22.97
C VAL A 211 5.87 15.99 22.75
N ILE A 212 4.81 16.81 22.82
CA ILE A 212 3.45 16.34 22.60
C ILE A 212 3.23 15.91 21.14
N ASP A 213 3.80 16.61 20.16
CA ASP A 213 3.72 16.22 18.75
C ASP A 213 4.36 14.85 18.50
N GLU A 214 5.56 14.62 19.02
CA GLU A 214 6.26 13.34 18.91
C GLU A 214 5.48 12.21 19.59
N LEU A 215 4.94 12.44 20.78
CA LEU A 215 4.10 11.45 21.48
C LEU A 215 2.85 11.09 20.67
N ARG A 216 2.16 12.07 20.08
CA ARG A 216 1.00 11.85 19.22
C ARG A 216 1.37 11.08 17.96
N ARG A 217 2.49 11.44 17.33
CA ARG A 217 3.00 10.78 16.12
C ARG A 217 3.36 9.33 16.40
N ALA A 218 4.09 9.07 17.50
CA ALA A 218 4.42 7.72 17.93
C ALA A 218 3.17 6.90 18.24
N LYS A 219 2.17 7.49 18.91
CA LYS A 219 0.94 6.79 19.25
C LYS A 219 0.09 6.46 18.03
N TYR A 220 0.00 7.38 17.08
CA TYR A 220 -0.68 7.15 15.81
C TYR A 220 0.02 6.06 14.98
N GLU A 221 1.35 6.08 14.93
CA GLU A 221 2.14 5.08 14.23
C GLU A 221 1.96 3.70 14.84
N GLU A 222 2.08 3.57 16.17
CA GLU A 222 1.84 2.31 16.90
C GLU A 222 0.46 1.73 16.56
N MET A 223 -0.59 2.53 16.67
CA MET A 223 -1.96 2.09 16.37
C MET A 223 -2.11 1.64 14.90
N THR A 224 -1.51 2.38 13.96
CA THR A 224 -1.58 2.09 12.53
C THR A 224 -0.83 0.80 12.21
N GLU A 225 0.37 0.62 12.74
CA GLU A 225 1.16 -0.60 12.61
C GLU A 225 0.45 -1.80 13.22
N GLU A 226 -0.16 -1.66 14.41
CA GLU A 226 -0.93 -2.73 15.05
C GLU A 226 -2.12 -3.16 14.18
N LYS A 227 -2.87 -2.19 13.63
CA LYS A 227 -4.00 -2.47 12.74
C LYS A 227 -3.53 -3.11 11.43
N ALA A 228 -2.43 -2.64 10.85
CA ALA A 228 -1.83 -3.22 9.66
C ALA A 228 -1.35 -4.67 9.92
N LYS A 229 -0.69 -4.92 11.05
CA LYS A 229 -0.13 -6.22 11.41
C LYS A 229 -1.17 -7.33 11.49
N VAL A 230 -2.38 -7.01 11.94
CA VAL A 230 -3.48 -7.98 12.06
C VAL A 230 -4.37 -8.06 10.82
N ALA A 231 -4.07 -7.26 9.77
CA ALA A 231 -4.84 -7.29 8.54
C ALA A 231 -4.74 -8.66 7.84
N GLU A 232 -5.90 -9.22 7.48
CA GLU A 232 -5.98 -10.51 6.80
C GLU A 232 -5.68 -10.31 5.31
N VAL A 233 -4.73 -11.09 4.80
CA VAL A 233 -4.37 -11.09 3.38
C VAL A 233 -4.77 -12.41 2.76
N ASP A 234 -5.63 -12.35 1.74
CA ASP A 234 -6.01 -13.51 0.93
C ASP A 234 -5.64 -13.29 -0.54
N GLY A 235 -5.11 -14.33 -1.18
CA GLY A 235 -4.60 -14.28 -2.54
C GLY A 235 -3.51 -15.32 -2.81
N ASP A 236 -3.26 -15.60 -4.08
CA ASP A 236 -2.18 -16.49 -4.51
C ASP A 236 -0.85 -15.72 -4.51
N MET A 237 -0.07 -15.86 -3.44
CA MET A 237 1.20 -15.14 -3.25
C MET A 237 2.28 -15.51 -4.27
N ASP A 238 2.23 -16.72 -4.83
CA ASP A 238 3.13 -17.14 -5.89
C ASP A 238 2.75 -16.41 -7.18
N ALA A 239 1.46 -16.39 -7.53
CA ALA A 239 0.97 -15.63 -8.68
C ALA A 239 1.23 -14.12 -8.53
N LEU A 240 1.13 -13.57 -7.32
CA LEU A 240 1.44 -12.18 -7.01
C LEU A 240 2.92 -11.85 -7.21
N SER A 241 3.81 -12.72 -6.72
CA SER A 241 5.25 -12.56 -6.91
C SER A 241 5.63 -12.65 -8.39
N GLN A 242 5.01 -13.58 -9.14
CA GLN A 242 5.18 -13.67 -10.60
C GLN A 242 4.58 -12.47 -11.33
N PHE A 243 3.50 -11.87 -10.84
CA PHE A 243 2.97 -10.63 -11.37
C PHE A 243 3.95 -9.48 -11.17
N THR A 244 4.50 -9.35 -9.96
CA THR A 244 5.53 -8.37 -9.58
C THR A 244 6.74 -8.45 -10.51
N LEU A 245 7.26 -9.66 -10.74
CA LEU A 245 8.38 -9.87 -11.66
C LEU A 245 8.09 -9.38 -13.09
N LYS A 246 6.84 -9.43 -13.55
CA LYS A 246 6.46 -8.96 -14.89
C LYS A 246 6.30 -7.44 -15.00
N GLN A 247 6.25 -6.73 -13.86
CA GLN A 247 6.14 -5.26 -13.84
C GLN A 247 7.50 -4.57 -13.69
N LEU A 248 8.54 -5.33 -13.32
CA LEU A 248 9.94 -4.91 -13.30
C LEU A 248 10.52 -4.85 -14.71
#